data_AF-A0A1P8EG81-F1
#
_entry.id   AF-A0A1P8EG81-F1
#
_cell.length_a   1.000
_cell.length_b   1.000
_cell.length_c   1.000
_cell.angle_alpha   90.00
_cell.angle_beta   90.00
_cell.angle_gamma   90.00
#
_symmetry.space_group_name_H-M   'P 1'
#
loop_
_entity.id
_entity.type
_entity.pdbx_description
1 polymer ?
#
loop_
_entity_poly.entity_id
_entity_poly.type
_entity_poly.pdbx_seq_one_letter_code
_entity_poly.pdbx_strand_id
1 'polypeptide(L)'
;MLSLAACSKSESPKLETTSPQTSEQRELNSVTQNSSQPNQEDITPEQAHEFAKNLLNKIDEDEKFLNDAFKLGEYSTLSKYVMTDWPNYVNEPYSEVEAKQPMGRPYFPSSDVASPYAKCDTAIGDLYIYAGVMGNLLKEDTATNRKIYRKEKEDFSQSKNECAQRVNLSYDQAYNFDEKS
;
A
#
# COMPACT_ATOMS: atom_id res chain seq x y z
N MET A 1 40.92 10.69 54.37
CA MET A 1 40.67 9.33 54.88
C MET A 1 39.87 8.61 53.79
N LEU A 2 40.51 7.72 53.01
CA LEU A 2 40.47 6.24 53.17
C LEU A 2 39.04 5.71 52.96
N SER A 3 38.67 4.76 52.08
CA SER A 3 39.33 3.74 51.24
C SER A 3 38.20 3.18 50.33
N LEU A 4 38.31 3.05 49.00
CA LEU A 4 38.79 1.92 48.16
C LEU A 4 38.14 0.52 48.34
N ALA A 5 37.92 -0.11 47.16
CA ALA A 5 37.76 -1.54 46.80
C ALA A 5 36.36 -2.18 46.95
N ALA A 6 35.71 -2.80 45.95
CA ALA A 6 36.08 -3.70 44.83
C ALA A 6 36.28 -5.18 45.20
N CYS A 7 35.78 -6.06 44.31
CA CYS A 7 36.10 -7.50 44.12
C CYS A 7 35.49 -8.48 45.14
N SER A 8 35.21 -9.75 44.83
CA SER A 8 35.28 -10.61 43.63
C SER A 8 34.82 -12.01 44.05
N LYS A 9 34.33 -12.83 43.08
CA LYS A 9 34.58 -14.28 42.85
C LYS A 9 34.33 -15.25 44.03
N SER A 10 34.08 -16.54 43.91
CA SER A 10 33.98 -17.62 42.90
C SER A 10 33.38 -18.80 43.71
N GLU A 11 32.80 -19.87 43.19
CA GLU A 11 33.52 -21.05 42.68
C GLU A 11 32.48 -22.17 42.47
N SER A 12 32.58 -22.89 41.36
CA SER A 12 31.95 -24.22 41.16
C SER A 12 32.88 -25.30 41.75
N PRO A 13 32.46 -26.56 41.97
CA PRO A 13 32.65 -27.53 40.86
C PRO A 13 31.72 -28.79 40.82
N LYS A 14 31.60 -29.28 39.57
CA LYS A 14 31.64 -30.66 39.05
C LYS A 14 30.76 -31.80 39.62
N LEU A 15 30.11 -32.50 38.69
CA LEU A 15 30.40 -33.93 38.44
C LEU A 15 30.14 -34.30 36.96
N GLU A 16 31.20 -34.81 36.32
CA GLU A 16 31.23 -35.50 35.03
C GLU A 16 30.52 -36.88 35.20
N THR A 17 29.90 -37.52 34.21
CA THR A 17 30.60 -38.27 33.15
C THR A 17 29.57 -38.96 32.22
N THR A 18 29.97 -39.14 30.96
CA THR A 18 29.64 -40.25 30.02
C THR A 18 28.80 -39.89 28.77
N SER A 19 29.52 -39.68 27.66
CA SER A 19 29.12 -39.93 26.26
C SER A 19 29.59 -41.35 25.85
N PRO A 20 29.34 -41.91 24.64
CA PRO A 20 28.49 -41.51 23.50
C PRO A 20 27.64 -42.69 22.93
N GLN A 21 26.84 -42.44 21.88
CA GLN A 21 26.30 -43.33 20.82
C GLN A 21 24.87 -42.84 20.48
N THR A 22 24.30 -42.88 19.29
CA THR A 22 24.69 -43.09 17.88
C THR A 22 23.47 -42.57 17.09
N SER A 23 23.74 -42.02 15.91
CA SER A 23 22.84 -41.74 14.78
C SER A 23 21.40 -42.28 14.84
N GLU A 24 20.40 -41.41 14.67
CA GLU A 24 19.17 -41.76 13.93
C GLU A 24 18.46 -40.51 13.41
N GLN A 25 17.83 -40.69 12.25
CA GLN A 25 17.43 -39.69 11.26
C GLN A 25 16.46 -38.63 11.79
N ARG A 26 16.76 -37.36 11.49
CA ARG A 26 15.75 -36.29 11.50
C ARG A 26 15.21 -36.17 10.09
N GLU A 27 14.15 -36.93 9.78
CA GLU A 27 13.30 -36.65 8.63
C GLU A 27 12.77 -35.21 8.78
N LEU A 28 13.21 -34.34 7.88
CA LEU A 28 12.58 -33.06 7.65
C LEU A 28 11.21 -33.37 7.05
N ASN A 29 10.17 -33.40 7.90
CA ASN A 29 8.80 -33.29 7.42
C ASN A 29 8.65 -31.90 6.78
N SER A 30 8.88 -31.86 5.47
CA SER A 30 8.40 -30.81 4.57
C SER A 30 6.90 -30.74 4.75
N VAL A 31 6.43 -29.82 5.59
CA VAL A 31 5.04 -29.39 5.59
C VAL A 31 4.84 -28.60 4.31
N THR A 32 4.53 -29.31 3.23
CA THR A 32 3.88 -28.73 2.07
C THR A 32 2.48 -28.34 2.53
N GLN A 33 2.32 -27.07 2.93
CA GLN A 33 0.99 -26.47 3.09
C GLN A 33 0.36 -26.36 1.70
N ASN A 34 -0.27 -27.45 1.25
CA ASN A 34 -1.39 -27.34 0.35
C ASN A 34 -2.55 -26.72 1.14
N SER A 35 -2.57 -25.39 1.25
CA SER A 35 -3.79 -24.66 1.58
C SER A 35 -4.62 -24.53 0.30
N SER A 36 -5.20 -25.64 -0.13
CA SER A 36 -6.30 -25.62 -1.09
C SER A 36 -7.52 -25.08 -0.36
N GLN A 37 -7.59 -23.76 -0.22
CA GLN A 37 -8.87 -23.09 0.04
C GLN A 37 -9.77 -23.35 -1.18
N PRO A 38 -11.07 -23.56 -0.96
CA PRO A 38 -12.02 -23.82 -2.04
C PRO A 38 -11.97 -22.67 -3.04
N ASN A 39 -11.91 -23.00 -4.34
CA ASN A 39 -11.92 -22.06 -5.48
C ASN A 39 -12.85 -20.87 -5.19
N GLN A 40 -12.28 -19.79 -4.68
CA GLN A 40 -12.90 -18.48 -4.83
C GLN A 40 -12.67 -18.13 -6.29
N GLU A 41 -13.74 -17.80 -7.01
CA GLU A 41 -13.61 -17.29 -8.37
C GLU A 41 -12.78 -16.01 -8.27
N ASP A 42 -11.53 -16.14 -8.70
CA ASP A 42 -10.63 -15.00 -8.89
C ASP A 42 -11.27 -14.05 -9.92
N ILE A 43 -10.96 -12.77 -9.82
CA ILE A 43 -11.51 -11.78 -10.74
C ILE A 43 -11.04 -12.09 -12.16
N THR A 44 -11.88 -11.84 -13.14
CA THR A 44 -11.50 -11.93 -14.55
C THR A 44 -10.67 -10.71 -15.00
N PRO A 45 -9.85 -10.83 -16.04
CA PRO A 45 -9.17 -9.70 -16.68
C PRO A 45 -10.13 -8.55 -17.02
N GLU A 46 -11.33 -8.86 -17.49
CA GLU A 46 -12.37 -7.89 -17.82
C GLU A 46 -12.85 -7.14 -16.58
N GLN A 47 -13.08 -7.84 -15.47
CA GLN A 47 -13.47 -7.22 -14.19
C GLN A 47 -12.34 -6.37 -13.61
N ALA A 48 -11.08 -6.81 -13.71
CA ALA A 48 -9.92 -6.03 -13.29
C ALA A 48 -9.78 -4.74 -14.11
N HIS A 49 -9.96 -4.84 -15.43
CA HIS A 49 -9.92 -3.69 -16.33
C HIS A 49 -11.07 -2.72 -16.07
N GLU A 50 -12.28 -3.22 -15.85
CA GLU A 50 -13.45 -2.41 -15.51
C GLU A 50 -13.24 -1.68 -14.18
N PHE A 51 -12.72 -2.36 -13.16
CA PHE A 51 -12.35 -1.73 -11.89
C PHE A 51 -11.34 -0.60 -12.11
N ALA A 52 -10.27 -0.84 -12.87
CA ALA A 52 -9.25 0.17 -13.15
C ALA A 52 -9.80 1.38 -13.92
N LYS A 53 -10.71 1.16 -14.88
CA LYS A 53 -11.41 2.23 -15.61
C LYS A 53 -12.26 3.08 -14.67
N ASN A 54 -13.01 2.45 -13.78
CA ASN A 54 -13.85 3.14 -12.80
C ASN A 54 -12.99 3.95 -11.81
N LEU A 55 -11.87 3.38 -11.38
CA LEU A 55 -10.90 4.06 -10.52
C LEU A 55 -10.27 5.28 -11.21
N LEU A 56 -9.88 5.15 -12.49
CA LEU A 56 -9.37 6.28 -13.27
C LEU A 56 -10.42 7.39 -13.43
N ASN A 57 -11.67 7.04 -13.73
CA ASN A 57 -12.76 8.03 -13.82
C ASN A 57 -12.97 8.75 -12.48
N LYS A 58 -12.92 8.02 -11.36
CA LYS A 58 -12.99 8.63 -10.03
C LYS A 58 -11.83 9.60 -9.79
N ILE A 59 -10.61 9.22 -10.15
CA ILE A 59 -9.42 10.09 -10.03
C ILE A 59 -9.62 11.38 -10.84
N ASP A 60 -10.17 11.29 -12.06
CA ASP A 60 -10.48 12.46 -12.90
C ASP A 60 -11.52 13.39 -12.26
N GLU A 61 -12.59 12.81 -11.71
CA GLU A 61 -13.66 13.56 -11.05
C GLU A 61 -13.18 14.23 -9.76
N ASP A 62 -12.47 13.48 -8.92
CA ASP A 62 -11.91 13.98 -7.66
C ASP A 62 -10.86 15.06 -7.92
N GLU A 63 -9.94 14.87 -8.88
CA GLU A 63 -8.95 15.89 -9.24
C GLU A 63 -9.64 17.21 -9.64
N LYS A 64 -10.67 17.13 -10.49
CA LYS A 64 -11.39 18.33 -10.93
C LYS A 64 -12.06 19.03 -9.74
N PHE A 65 -12.76 18.27 -8.91
CA PHE A 65 -13.42 18.76 -7.70
C PHE A 65 -12.42 19.45 -6.75
N LEU A 66 -11.28 18.82 -6.49
CA LEU A 66 -10.24 19.34 -5.60
C LEU A 66 -9.56 20.58 -6.16
N ASN A 67 -9.24 20.60 -7.46
CA ASN A 67 -8.66 21.77 -8.10
C ASN A 67 -9.60 22.97 -8.07
N ASP A 68 -10.90 22.76 -8.24
CA ASP A 68 -11.88 23.84 -8.16
C ASP A 68 -12.02 24.35 -6.72
N ALA A 69 -12.10 23.46 -5.73
CA ALA A 69 -12.06 23.82 -4.32
C ALA A 69 -10.80 24.63 -3.95
N PHE A 70 -9.63 24.21 -4.45
CA PHE A 70 -8.37 24.91 -4.22
C PHE A 70 -8.35 26.31 -4.83
N LYS A 71 -8.83 26.48 -6.08
CA LYS A 71 -8.96 27.80 -6.73
C LYS A 71 -9.91 28.73 -5.97
N LEU A 72 -10.96 28.18 -5.37
CA LEU A 72 -11.95 28.92 -4.59
C LEU A 72 -11.50 29.19 -3.14
N GLY A 73 -10.36 28.63 -2.71
CA GLY A 73 -9.85 28.80 -1.34
C GLY A 73 -10.62 27.98 -0.30
N GLU A 74 -11.31 26.91 -0.70
CA GLU A 74 -12.16 26.10 0.16
C GLU A 74 -11.37 25.08 0.99
N TYR A 75 -10.69 25.54 2.03
CA TYR A 75 -9.93 24.68 2.92
C TYR A 75 -10.76 23.52 3.52
N SER A 76 -12.01 23.80 3.93
CA SER A 76 -12.90 22.77 4.51
C SER A 76 -13.20 21.63 3.54
N THR A 77 -13.34 21.94 2.24
CA THR A 77 -13.61 20.95 1.19
C THR A 77 -12.43 20.01 1.02
N LEU A 78 -11.22 20.56 0.89
CA LEU A 78 -9.97 19.78 0.81
C LEU A 78 -9.73 18.95 2.08
N SER A 79 -9.97 19.54 3.25
CA SER A 79 -9.81 18.84 4.52
C SER A 79 -10.82 17.70 4.68
N LYS A 80 -12.07 17.87 4.24
CA LYS A 80 -13.09 16.82 4.27
C LYS A 80 -12.69 15.66 3.37
N TYR A 81 -12.17 15.95 2.18
CA TYR A 81 -11.71 14.91 1.26
C TYR A 81 -10.63 14.02 1.91
N VAL A 82 -9.58 14.67 2.45
CA VAL A 82 -8.44 13.97 3.09
C VAL A 82 -8.85 13.23 4.35
N MET A 83 -9.67 13.84 5.21
CA MET A 83 -9.99 13.27 6.52
C MET A 83 -11.14 12.27 6.51
N THR A 84 -11.98 12.27 5.46
CA THR A 84 -13.23 11.52 5.47
C THR A 84 -13.52 10.88 4.13
N ASP A 85 -13.61 11.63 3.03
CA ASP A 85 -14.11 11.08 1.77
C ASP A 85 -13.16 10.02 1.18
N TRP A 86 -11.85 10.30 1.13
CA TRP A 86 -10.85 9.33 0.67
C TRP A 86 -10.70 8.14 1.61
N PRO A 87 -10.54 8.30 2.95
CA PRO A 87 -10.51 7.17 3.87
C PRO A 87 -11.76 6.29 3.79
N ASN A 88 -12.95 6.86 3.63
CA ASN A 88 -14.18 6.08 3.49
C ASN A 88 -14.15 5.24 2.21
N TYR A 89 -13.69 5.82 1.11
CA TYR A 89 -13.57 5.12 -0.17
C TYR A 89 -12.59 3.94 -0.09
N VAL A 90 -11.35 4.16 0.38
CA VAL A 90 -10.33 3.09 0.39
C VAL A 90 -10.50 2.05 1.51
N ASN A 91 -11.48 2.25 2.41
CA ASN A 91 -11.87 1.26 3.41
C ASN A 91 -13.10 0.44 2.99
N GLU A 92 -13.72 0.77 1.86
CA GLU A 92 -14.78 -0.04 1.29
C GLU A 92 -14.15 -1.24 0.55
N PRO A 93 -14.37 -2.49 1.01
CA PRO A 93 -13.75 -3.64 0.39
C PRO A 93 -14.24 -3.83 -1.05
N TYR A 94 -13.34 -4.27 -1.95
CA TYR A 94 -13.69 -4.54 -3.35
C TYR A 94 -14.87 -5.51 -3.47
N SER A 95 -14.83 -6.60 -2.69
CA SER A 95 -15.88 -7.62 -2.68
C SER A 95 -16.07 -8.24 -1.29
N GLU A 96 -17.07 -9.14 -1.20
CA GLU A 96 -17.31 -9.99 -0.03
C GLU A 96 -16.10 -10.87 0.35
N VAL A 97 -15.20 -11.14 -0.59
CA VAL A 97 -13.95 -11.87 -0.34
C VAL A 97 -13.01 -10.99 0.47
N GLU A 98 -12.70 -9.78 -0.02
CA GLU A 98 -11.88 -8.79 0.66
C GLU A 98 -12.47 -8.39 2.02
N ALA A 99 -13.80 -8.32 2.14
CA ALA A 99 -14.49 -8.01 3.39
C ALA A 99 -14.24 -9.04 4.51
N LYS A 100 -13.92 -10.30 4.14
CA LYS A 100 -13.69 -11.42 5.06
C LYS A 100 -12.22 -11.67 5.34
N GLN A 101 -11.31 -10.92 4.73
CA GLN A 101 -9.89 -11.07 5.00
C GLN A 101 -9.58 -10.69 6.45
N PRO A 102 -8.80 -11.51 7.18
CA PRO A 102 -8.50 -11.28 8.59
C PRO A 102 -7.60 -10.06 8.82
N MET A 103 -6.87 -9.63 7.79
CA MET A 103 -5.92 -8.51 7.84
C MET A 103 -6.26 -7.50 6.75
N GLY A 104 -6.94 -6.43 7.14
CA GLY A 104 -7.38 -5.39 6.21
C GLY A 104 -8.66 -5.75 5.45
N ARG A 105 -9.24 -4.73 4.81
CA ARG A 105 -10.39 -4.84 3.90
C ARG A 105 -10.02 -4.12 2.61
N PRO A 106 -9.18 -4.74 1.78
CA PRO A 106 -8.59 -4.02 0.66
C PRO A 106 -9.69 -3.60 -0.32
N TYR A 107 -9.71 -2.31 -0.63
CA TYR A 107 -10.58 -1.75 -1.67
C TYR A 107 -10.10 -2.12 -3.07
N PHE A 108 -8.79 -2.37 -3.21
CA PHE A 108 -8.17 -2.85 -4.43
C PHE A 108 -8.25 -4.38 -4.46
N PRO A 109 -8.64 -5.01 -5.59
CA PRO A 109 -8.78 -6.46 -5.64
C PRO A 109 -7.49 -7.19 -5.26
N SER A 110 -7.59 -8.16 -4.36
CA SER A 110 -6.43 -8.94 -3.90
C SER A 110 -6.13 -10.10 -4.87
N SER A 111 -5.84 -9.77 -6.12
CA SER A 111 -5.60 -10.73 -7.20
C SER A 111 -4.41 -10.33 -8.06
N ASP A 112 -3.63 -11.33 -8.50
CA ASP A 112 -2.56 -11.13 -9.48
C ASP A 112 -3.11 -10.59 -10.81
N VAL A 113 -4.37 -10.89 -11.12
CA VAL A 113 -5.08 -10.35 -12.29
C VAL A 113 -5.25 -8.83 -12.20
N ALA A 114 -5.34 -8.27 -10.98
CA ALA A 114 -5.43 -6.83 -10.79
C ALA A 114 -4.05 -6.13 -10.82
N SER A 115 -2.95 -6.88 -10.69
CA SER A 115 -1.60 -6.33 -10.57
C SER A 115 -1.18 -5.35 -11.69
N PRO A 116 -1.56 -5.51 -12.97
CA PRO A 116 -1.20 -4.55 -14.02
C PRO A 116 -1.78 -3.16 -13.79
N TYR A 117 -2.84 -3.07 -12.99
CA TYR A 117 -3.57 -1.84 -12.69
C TYR A 117 -3.20 -1.24 -11.32
N ALA A 118 -2.21 -1.79 -10.61
CA ALA A 118 -1.72 -1.23 -9.33
C ALA A 118 -1.22 0.23 -9.46
N LYS A 119 -0.85 0.67 -10.67
CA LYS A 119 -0.56 2.08 -10.97
C LYS A 119 -1.75 3.01 -10.70
N CYS A 120 -2.97 2.52 -10.82
CA CYS A 120 -4.17 3.28 -10.49
C CYS A 120 -4.38 3.42 -8.97
N ASP A 121 -4.01 2.41 -8.18
CA ASP A 121 -3.96 2.52 -6.71
C ASP A 121 -2.92 3.57 -6.27
N THR A 122 -1.75 3.57 -6.91
CA THR A 122 -0.74 4.61 -6.66
C THR A 122 -1.29 6.00 -7.01
N ALA A 123 -1.95 6.16 -8.16
CA ALA A 123 -2.49 7.44 -8.60
C ALA A 123 -3.55 8.02 -7.63
N ILE A 124 -4.45 7.19 -7.09
CA ILE A 124 -5.44 7.69 -6.11
C ILE A 124 -4.79 8.01 -4.75
N GLY A 125 -3.74 7.27 -4.36
CA GLY A 125 -2.93 7.60 -3.19
C GLY A 125 -2.20 8.94 -3.32
N ASP A 126 -1.59 9.20 -4.47
CA ASP A 126 -0.91 10.47 -4.75
C ASP A 126 -1.89 11.63 -4.84
N LEU A 127 -3.11 11.41 -5.36
CA LEU A 127 -4.17 12.43 -5.33
C LEU A 127 -4.55 12.82 -3.90
N TYR A 128 -4.62 11.85 -2.99
CA TYR A 128 -4.84 12.10 -1.56
C TYR A 128 -3.74 12.96 -0.94
N ILE A 129 -2.48 12.64 -1.22
CA ILE A 129 -1.34 13.43 -0.75
C ILE A 129 -1.40 14.85 -1.32
N TYR A 130 -1.64 14.96 -2.63
CA TYR A 130 -1.72 16.24 -3.32
C TYR A 130 -2.85 17.12 -2.74
N ALA A 131 -4.03 16.56 -2.47
CA ALA A 131 -5.13 17.25 -1.80
C ALA A 131 -4.76 17.75 -0.40
N GLY A 132 -4.03 16.94 0.38
CA GLY A 132 -3.52 17.34 1.69
C GLY A 132 -2.58 18.55 1.61
N VAL A 133 -1.70 18.56 0.62
CA VAL A 133 -0.77 19.67 0.39
C VAL A 133 -1.49 20.92 -0.12
N MET A 134 -2.51 20.80 -0.99
CA MET A 134 -3.37 21.92 -1.35
C MET A 134 -3.97 22.58 -0.09
N GLY A 135 -4.52 21.78 0.82
CA GLY A 135 -5.10 22.26 2.07
C GLY A 135 -4.08 22.99 2.96
N ASN A 136 -2.86 22.44 3.08
CA ASN A 136 -1.78 23.08 3.83
C ASN A 136 -1.34 24.41 3.22
N LEU A 137 -1.30 24.51 1.89
CA LEU A 137 -0.94 25.74 1.19
C LEU A 137 -2.02 26.83 1.36
N LEU A 138 -3.31 26.46 1.39
CA LEU A 138 -4.39 27.41 1.70
C LEU A 138 -4.34 27.90 3.16
N LYS A 139 -3.94 27.03 4.09
CA LYS A 139 -3.77 27.40 5.51
C LYS A 139 -2.61 28.37 5.70
N GLU A 140 -1.47 28.08 5.06
CA GLU A 140 -0.25 28.85 5.23
C GLU A 140 0.56 28.87 3.94
N ASP A 141 0.62 30.04 3.30
CA ASP A 141 1.37 30.21 2.05
C ASP A 141 2.85 30.53 2.32
N THR A 142 3.67 29.49 2.39
CA THR A 142 5.13 29.59 2.54
C THR A 142 5.87 29.10 1.29
N ALA A 143 7.13 29.53 1.13
CA ALA A 143 7.99 29.04 0.05
C ALA A 143 8.16 27.51 0.09
N THR A 144 8.21 26.93 1.29
CA THR A 144 8.27 25.48 1.51
C THR A 144 6.99 24.80 1.02
N ASN A 145 5.82 25.30 1.42
CA ASN A 145 4.53 24.72 1.02
C ASN A 145 4.31 24.82 -0.49
N ARG A 146 4.72 25.92 -1.13
CA ARG A 146 4.70 26.06 -2.59
C ARG A 146 5.62 25.04 -3.29
N LYS A 147 6.78 24.72 -2.71
CA LYS A 147 7.71 23.72 -3.25
C LYS A 147 7.09 22.32 -3.15
N ILE A 148 6.56 21.96 -1.99
CA ILE A 148 5.90 20.66 -1.77
C ILE A 148 4.71 20.53 -2.71
N TYR A 149 3.85 21.56 -2.82
CA TYR A 149 2.71 21.57 -3.74
C TYR A 149 3.11 21.28 -5.18
N ARG A 150 4.18 21.90 -5.70
CA ARG A 150 4.65 21.64 -7.07
C ARG A 150 5.14 20.20 -7.24
N LYS A 151 5.85 19.67 -6.26
CA LYS A 151 6.37 18.29 -6.29
C LYS A 151 5.21 17.28 -6.28
N GLU A 152 4.31 17.37 -5.30
CA GLU A 152 3.20 16.41 -5.20
C GLU A 152 2.21 16.53 -6.38
N LYS A 153 2.08 17.71 -6.99
CA LYS A 153 1.36 17.87 -8.26
C LYS A 153 2.01 17.07 -9.41
N GLU A 154 3.33 17.15 -9.52
CA GLU A 154 4.10 16.45 -10.55
C GLU A 154 4.04 14.93 -10.34
N ASP A 155 4.23 14.48 -9.11
CA ASP A 155 4.15 13.07 -8.71
C ASP A 155 2.76 12.50 -9.04
N PHE A 156 1.68 13.17 -8.61
CA PHE A 156 0.32 12.77 -8.96
C PHE A 156 0.09 12.76 -10.48
N SER A 157 0.53 13.79 -11.20
CA SER A 157 0.37 13.85 -12.65
C SER A 157 1.08 12.69 -13.36
N GLN A 158 2.25 12.27 -12.86
CA GLN A 158 2.95 11.11 -13.39
C GLN A 158 2.17 9.82 -13.12
N SER A 159 1.80 9.56 -11.87
CA SER A 159 1.07 8.35 -11.49
C SER A 159 -0.28 8.22 -12.21
N LYS A 160 -1.00 9.33 -12.36
CA LYS A 160 -2.24 9.38 -13.15
C LYS A 160 -2.00 9.00 -14.61
N ASN A 161 -0.94 9.53 -15.24
CA ASN A 161 -0.59 9.20 -16.61
C ASN A 161 -0.23 7.70 -16.75
N GLU A 162 0.52 7.15 -15.80
CA GLU A 162 0.84 5.71 -15.77
C GLU A 162 -0.43 4.85 -15.64
N CYS A 163 -1.37 5.21 -14.75
CA CYS A 163 -2.66 4.55 -14.67
C CYS A 163 -3.44 4.63 -15.99
N ALA A 164 -3.56 5.83 -16.57
CA ALA A 164 -4.26 6.03 -17.84
C ALA A 164 -3.63 5.22 -18.98
N GLN A 165 -2.30 5.12 -19.04
CA GLN A 165 -1.62 4.25 -20.00
C GLN A 165 -2.01 2.79 -19.81
N ARG A 166 -1.99 2.26 -18.58
CA ARG A 166 -2.38 0.86 -18.31
C ARG A 166 -3.83 0.59 -18.69
N VAL A 167 -4.74 1.50 -18.35
CA VAL A 167 -6.17 1.39 -18.65
C VAL A 167 -6.45 1.41 -20.17
N ASN A 168 -5.62 2.09 -20.96
CA ASN A 168 -5.79 2.18 -22.41
C ASN A 168 -5.17 1.01 -23.20
N LEU A 169 -4.58 0.03 -22.52
CA LEU A 169 -3.99 -1.16 -23.12
C LEU A 169 -4.93 -2.36 -23.03
N SER A 170 -4.71 -3.38 -23.88
CA SER A 170 -5.28 -4.69 -23.60
C SER A 170 -4.68 -5.28 -22.33
N TYR A 171 -5.36 -6.25 -21.71
CA TYR A 171 -4.85 -6.91 -20.51
C TYR A 171 -3.42 -7.47 -20.69
N ASP A 172 -3.19 -8.25 -21.75
CA ASP A 172 -1.86 -8.82 -22.04
C ASP A 172 -0.78 -7.75 -22.22
N GLN A 173 -1.14 -6.59 -22.80
CA GLN A 173 -0.21 -5.48 -22.94
C GLN A 173 0.08 -4.80 -21.61
N ALA A 174 -0.95 -4.59 -20.78
CA ALA A 174 -0.82 -4.00 -19.46
C ALA A 174 0.02 -4.88 -18.53
N TYR A 175 -0.19 -6.20 -18.59
CA TYR A 175 0.54 -7.20 -17.79
C TYR A 175 2.03 -7.22 -18.12
N ASN A 176 2.40 -7.08 -19.40
CA ASN A 176 3.79 -7.14 -19.87
C ASN A 176 4.45 -5.77 -20.06
N PHE A 177 3.85 -4.68 -19.58
CA PHE A 177 4.29 -3.32 -19.91
C PHE A 177 5.65 -2.96 -19.29
N ASP A 178 5.91 -3.40 -18.04
CA ASP A 178 7.19 -3.11 -17.35
C ASP A 178 8.35 -3.99 -17.85
N GLU A 179 8.06 -5.11 -18.50
CA GLU A 179 9.09 -5.95 -19.12
C GLU A 179 9.59 -5.39 -20.47
N LYS A 180 8.91 -4.36 -21.01
CA LYS A 180 9.18 -3.79 -22.34
C LYS A 180 9.47 -2.29 -22.34
N SER A 181 9.45 -1.64 -21.17
CA SER A 181 9.70 -0.20 -20.97
C SER A 181 11.09 0.04 -20.40
#